data_AF-X1D061-F1
#
_entry.id   AF-X1D061-F1
#
_cell.length_a   1.000
_cell.length_b   1.000
_cell.length_c   1.000
_cell.angle_alpha   90.00
_cell.angle_beta   90.00
_cell.angle_gamma   90.00
#
_symmetry.space_group_name_H-M   'P 1'
#
loop_
_entity.id
_entity.type
_entity.pdbx_description
1 polymer ?
#
loop_
_entity_poly.entity_id
_entity_poly.type
_entity_poly.pdbx_seq_one_letter_code
_entity_poly.pdbx_strand_id
1 'polypeptide(L)' 'LNVLVAARDNGVKKVVYASSSSAYGDTPTLPKREDMNPCPLSPYAVNKLAAEYYCQV' A
#
# COMPACT_ATOMS: atom_id res chain seq x y z
N LEU A 1 5.71 -3.77 -8.83
CA LEU A 1 6.43 -2.86 -9.77
C LEU A 1 6.08 -3.12 -11.23
N ASN A 2 6.22 -4.35 -11.74
CA ASN A 2 6.01 -4.64 -13.18
C ASN A 2 4.72 -4.06 -13.76
N VAL A 3 3.60 -4.17 -13.02
CA VAL A 3 2.31 -3.61 -13.46
C VAL A 3 2.34 -2.08 -13.56
N LEU A 4 2.96 -1.38 -12.62
CA LEU A 4 3.06 0.09 -12.64
C LEU A 4 3.95 0.57 -13.79
N VAL A 5 5.06 -0.13 -14.04
CA VAL A 5 5.96 0.18 -15.16
C VAL A 5 5.24 -0.04 -16.50
N ALA A 6 4.60 -1.19 -16.68
CA ALA A 6 3.83 -1.45 -17.90
C ALA A 6 2.67 -0.45 -18.08
N ALA A 7 1.99 -0.07 -17.00
CA ALA A 7 0.93 0.95 -17.03
C ALA A 7 1.45 2.31 -17.50
N ARG A 8 2.60 2.76 -16.97
CA ARG A 8 3.28 3.97 -17.42
C ARG A 8 3.63 3.90 -18.92
N ASP A 9 4.28 2.81 -19.34
CA ASP A 9 4.81 2.67 -20.70
C ASP A 9 3.68 2.60 -21.76
N ASN A 10 2.48 2.16 -21.37
CA ASN A 10 1.30 2.09 -22.25
C ASN A 10 0.32 3.26 -22.06
N GLY A 11 0.68 4.28 -21.27
CA GLY A 11 -0.19 5.46 -21.06
C GLY A 11 -1.50 5.15 -20.33
N VAL A 12 -1.51 4.14 -19.46
CA VAL A 12 -2.68 3.80 -18.63
C VAL A 12 -2.97 4.96 -17.67
N LYS A 13 -4.21 5.46 -17.71
CA LYS A 13 -4.62 6.67 -16.97
C LYS A 13 -4.81 6.46 -15.47
N LYS A 14 -5.09 5.22 -15.04
CA LYS A 14 -5.39 4.91 -13.64
C LYS A 14 -5.06 3.46 -13.33
N VAL A 15 -4.37 3.25 -12.21
CA VAL A 15 -4.16 1.93 -11.60
C VAL A 15 -4.80 1.96 -10.21
N VAL A 16 -5.53 0.90 -9.86
CA VAL A 16 -6.06 0.71 -8.50
C VAL A 16 -5.34 -0.48 -7.89
N TYR A 17 -4.69 -0.25 -6.75
CA TYR A 17 -3.96 -1.28 -6.01
C TYR A 17 -4.76 -1.73 -4.77
N ALA A 18 -4.89 -3.04 -4.59
CA ALA A 18 -5.52 -3.61 -3.40
C ALA A 18 -4.47 -3.73 -2.28
N SER A 19 -4.53 -2.83 -1.29
CA SER A 19 -3.69 -2.90 -0.11
C SER A 19 -4.32 -3.72 1.04
N SER A 20 -3.89 -3.51 2.28
CA SER A 20 -4.33 -4.23 3.47
C SER A 20 -4.23 -3.37 4.73
N SER A 21 -5.24 -3.45 5.60
CA SER A 21 -5.22 -2.84 6.94
C SER A 21 -4.12 -3.37 7.86
N SER A 22 -3.46 -4.47 7.48
CA SER A 22 -2.28 -4.99 8.19
C SER A 22 -1.09 -4.01 8.19
N ALA A 23 -1.14 -2.95 7.37
CA ALA A 23 -0.23 -1.82 7.44
C ALA A 23 -0.20 -1.14 8.83
N TYR A 24 -1.31 -1.18 9.59
CA TYR A 24 -1.40 -0.54 10.92
C TYR A 24 -1.05 -1.45 12.10
N GLY A 25 -0.66 -2.70 11.84
CA GLY A 25 -0.28 -3.66 12.88
C GLY A 25 -1.38 -3.92 13.92
N ASP A 26 -0.95 -4.08 15.16
CA ASP A 26 -1.77 -4.37 16.35
C ASP A 26 -2.10 -3.11 17.16
N THR A 27 -2.01 -1.92 16.55
CA THR A 27 -2.30 -0.66 17.24
C THR A 27 -3.67 -0.73 17.96
N PRO A 28 -3.79 -0.27 19.22
CA PRO A 28 -5.04 -0.45 19.98
C PRO A 28 -6.14 0.54 19.54
N THR A 29 -5.78 1.65 18.91
CA THR A 29 -6.70 2.72 18.52
C THR A 29 -7.66 2.27 17.43
N LEU A 30 -8.95 2.54 17.63
CA LEU A 30 -10.03 2.29 16.69
C LEU A 30 -10.98 3.50 16.60
N PRO A 31 -11.61 3.75 15.43
CA PRO A 31 -11.38 3.07 14.16
C PRO A 31 -9.97 3.34 13.61
N LYS A 32 -9.48 2.47 12.72
CA LYS A 32 -8.26 2.77 11.96
C LYS A 32 -8.54 3.92 11.02
N ARG A 33 -7.56 4.80 10.85
CA ARG A 33 -7.61 5.96 9.95
C ARG A 33 -6.38 5.93 9.04
N GLU A 34 -6.55 6.41 7.81
CA GLU A 34 -5.53 6.36 6.76
C GLU A 34 -4.33 7.28 7.01
N ASP A 35 -4.46 8.24 7.92
CA ASP A 35 -3.39 9.13 8.37
C ASP A 35 -2.61 8.59 9.57
N MET A 36 -2.93 7.38 10.06
CA MET A 36 -2.16 6.74 11.13
C MET A 36 -0.80 6.28 10.63
N ASN A 37 0.22 6.39 11.49
CA ASN A 37 1.53 5.84 11.19
C ASN A 37 1.46 4.32 10.96
N PRO A 38 2.05 3.81 9.88
CA PRO A 38 2.14 2.37 9.66
C PRO A 38 3.00 1.66 10.71
N CYS A 39 2.61 0.44 11.07
CA CYS A 39 3.34 -0.45 11.97
C CYS A 39 3.21 -1.91 11.49
N PRO A 40 3.80 -2.29 10.33
CA PRO A 40 3.61 -3.62 9.76
C PRO A 40 4.31 -4.69 10.60
N LEU A 41 3.58 -5.78 10.92
CA LEU A 41 4.07 -6.88 11.77
C LEU A 41 4.42 -8.16 11.01
N SER A 42 4.36 -8.15 9.68
CA SER A 42 4.65 -9.32 8.86
C SER A 42 5.29 -8.96 7.53
N PRO A 43 6.04 -9.88 6.88
CA PRO A 43 6.56 -9.67 5.54
C PRO A 43 5.45 -9.34 4.52
N TYR A 44 4.26 -9.92 4.69
CA TYR A 44 3.08 -9.59 3.88
C TYR A 44 2.67 -8.12 4.06
N ALA A 45 2.54 -7.64 5.30
CA ALA A 45 2.18 -6.26 5.59
C ALA A 45 3.22 -5.27 5.07
N VAL A 46 4.51 -5.57 5.23
CA VAL A 46 5.62 -4.79 4.66
C VAL A 46 5.51 -4.72 3.15
N ASN A 47 5.27 -5.86 2.48
CA ASN A 47 5.16 -5.91 1.03
C ASN A 47 3.94 -5.11 0.51
N LYS A 48 2.80 -5.17 1.21
CA LYS A 48 1.61 -4.36 0.88
C LYS A 48 1.89 -2.87 1.05
N LEU A 49 2.48 -2.46 2.17
CA LEU A 49 2.83 -1.07 2.45
C LEU A 49 3.86 -0.52 1.46
N ALA A 50 4.90 -1.29 1.13
CA ALA A 50 5.90 -0.88 0.14
C ALA A 50 5.26 -0.63 -1.23
N ALA A 51 4.31 -1.48 -1.64
CA ALA A 51 3.58 -1.28 -2.87
C ALA A 51 2.68 -0.03 -2.86
N GLU A 52 2.09 0.34 -1.72
CA GLU A 52 1.38 1.63 -1.58
C GLU A 52 2.30 2.80 -1.89
N TYR A 53 3.50 2.82 -1.30
CA TYR A 53 4.47 3.88 -1.56
C TYR A 53 4.90 3.94 -3.02
N TYR A 54 5.08 2.80 -3.69
CA TYR A 54 5.34 2.79 -5.12
C TYR A 54 4.17 3.28 -5.97
N CYS A 55 2.93 3.18 -5.49
CA CYS A 55 1.76 3.72 -6.20
C CYS A 55 1.57 5.23 -5.98
N GLN A 56 2.23 5.83 -4.98
CA GLN A 56 2.17 7.26 -4.70
C GLN A 56 3.18 8.09 -5.50
N VAL A 57 4.20 7.45 -6.09
CA VAL A 57 5.28 8.06 -6.87
C VAL A 57 5.03 7.86 -8.36
#